data_AF-A0A4V6KKN6-F1
#
_entry.id   AF-A0A4V6KKN6-F1
#
_cell.length_a   1.000
_cell.length_b   1.000
_cell.length_c   1.000
_cell.angle_alpha   90.00
_cell.angle_beta   90.00
_cell.angle_gamma   90.00
#
_symmetry.space_group_name_H-M   'P 1'
#
loop_
_entity.id
_entity.type
_entity.pdbx_description
1 polymer ?
#
loop_
_entity_poly.entity_id
_entity_poly.type
_entity_poly.pdbx_seq_one_letter_code
_entity_poly.pdbx_strand_id
1 'polypeptide(L)'
;MRFADRNAHQIFLEPEGLTSNEIYPNGISTSLPFDVQMQIVRSMEGMQNARIVRPGYAIEYDFFDPRDLKPTLESKFIQGLFFAGQINGTTGYEEAAAQGLLAGLNAGRYAVEDEGWSPRRDQAYLGVLVDDLSTLGTKEPYACLPHVPNTV
;
A
#
# COMPACT_ATOMS: atom_id res chain seq x y z
N MET A 1 2.43 22.27 -6.34
CA MET A 1 3.35 22.07 -5.19
C MET A 1 2.51 22.11 -3.92
N ARG A 2 2.52 21.06 -3.08
CA ARG A 2 1.63 20.96 -1.89
C ARG A 2 2.22 21.59 -0.61
N PHE A 3 3.52 21.87 -0.54
CA PHE A 3 4.21 22.38 0.67
C PHE A 3 5.31 23.40 0.31
N ALA A 4 4.92 24.59 -0.13
CA ALA A 4 5.86 25.63 -0.60
C ALA A 4 6.58 26.37 0.56
N ASP A 5 6.06 26.24 1.77
CA ASP A 5 6.44 26.92 3.01
C ASP A 5 7.52 26.17 3.81
N ARG A 6 7.85 24.92 3.43
CA ARG A 6 8.88 24.12 4.08
C ARG A 6 10.23 24.30 3.40
N ASN A 7 11.24 24.71 4.17
CA ASN A 7 12.60 24.89 3.67
C ASN A 7 13.39 23.58 3.49
N ALA A 8 12.92 22.48 4.10
CA ALA A 8 13.55 21.18 4.01
C ALA A 8 12.52 20.06 4.20
N HIS A 9 12.82 18.91 3.62
CA HIS A 9 12.10 17.66 3.81
C HIS A 9 13.07 16.62 4.37
N GLN A 10 12.65 15.93 5.43
CA GLN A 10 13.46 14.88 6.05
C GLN A 10 13.48 13.64 5.16
N ILE A 11 14.67 13.09 4.95
CA ILE A 11 14.90 11.86 4.18
C ILE A 11 15.57 10.84 5.08
N PHE A 12 15.11 9.59 5.01
CA PHE A 12 15.74 8.47 5.72
C PHE A 12 16.56 7.64 4.73
N LEU A 13 17.78 7.29 5.12
CA LEU A 13 18.65 6.40 4.37
C LEU A 13 18.57 5.00 5.00
N GLU A 14 17.78 4.13 4.39
CA GLU A 14 17.49 2.79 4.92
C GLU A 14 18.37 1.74 4.20
N PRO A 15 19.17 0.95 4.92
CA PRO A 15 19.91 -0.16 4.31
C PRO A 15 18.94 -1.22 3.78
N GLU A 16 19.06 -1.60 2.50
CA GLU A 16 18.18 -2.63 1.92
C GLU A 16 18.45 -4.04 2.47
N GLY A 17 19.65 -4.29 3.01
CA GLY A 17 19.98 -5.56 3.63
C GLY A 17 21.38 -5.58 4.25
N LEU A 18 21.64 -6.60 5.07
CA LEU A 18 22.91 -6.77 5.80
C LEU A 18 24.12 -7.04 4.90
N THR A 19 23.88 -7.55 3.68
CA THR A 19 24.92 -7.96 2.72
C THR A 19 24.88 -7.14 1.43
N SER A 20 24.05 -6.09 1.38
CA SER A 20 23.93 -5.20 0.23
C SER A 20 24.58 -3.85 0.52
N ASN A 21 25.12 -3.22 -0.52
CA ASN A 21 25.58 -1.83 -0.46
C ASN A 21 24.48 -0.84 -0.91
N GLU A 22 23.28 -1.34 -1.20
CA GLU A 22 22.15 -0.53 -1.63
C GLU A 22 21.45 0.13 -0.44
N ILE A 23 21.11 1.40 -0.64
CA ILE A 23 20.43 2.24 0.34
C ILE A 23 19.16 2.75 -0.31
N TYR A 24 18.03 2.57 0.37
CA TYR A 24 16.74 3.11 -0.02
C TYR A 24 16.55 4.52 0.58
N PRO A 25 16.50 5.59 -0.24
CA PRO A 25 16.31 6.94 0.24
C PRO A 25 14.81 7.23 0.42
N ASN A 26 14.26 6.83 1.56
CA ASN A 26 12.85 6.99 1.88
C ASN A 26 12.48 8.49 2.00
N GLY A 27 11.57 8.93 1.13
CA GLY A 27 11.08 10.31 1.06
C GLY A 27 11.34 11.05 -0.27
N ILE A 28 12.07 10.44 -1.22
CA ILE A 28 12.33 11.02 -2.56
C ILE A 28 11.81 10.18 -3.74
N SER A 29 10.70 9.45 -3.57
CA SER A 29 10.05 8.71 -4.66
C SER A 29 9.68 9.65 -5.82
N THR A 30 10.10 9.32 -7.05
CA THR A 30 9.97 10.21 -8.21
C THR A 30 9.90 9.44 -9.53
N SER A 31 9.23 10.03 -10.51
CA SER A 31 9.19 9.59 -11.92
C SER A 31 9.93 10.55 -12.86
N LEU A 32 10.70 11.48 -12.32
CA LEU A 32 11.46 12.45 -13.11
C LEU A 32 12.58 11.78 -13.92
N PRO A 33 13.07 12.42 -14.99
CA PRO A 33 14.23 11.95 -15.74
C PRO A 33 15.47 11.70 -14.86
N PHE A 34 16.29 10.71 -15.25
CA PHE A 34 17.41 10.22 -14.45
C PHE A 34 18.46 11.30 -14.09
N ASP A 35 18.73 12.23 -14.99
CA ASP A 35 19.62 13.36 -14.75
C ASP A 35 19.13 14.25 -13.61
N VAL A 36 17.82 14.51 -13.56
CA VAL A 36 17.18 15.25 -12.47
C VAL A 36 17.21 14.44 -11.16
N GLN A 37 16.97 13.13 -11.22
CA GLN A 37 17.11 12.26 -10.04
C GLN A 37 18.52 12.34 -9.44
N MET A 38 19.56 12.25 -10.29
CA MET A 38 20.95 12.36 -9.86
C MET A 38 21.25 13.72 -9.23
N GLN A 39 20.70 14.81 -9.78
CA GLN A 39 20.81 16.14 -9.21
C GLN A 39 20.15 16.23 -7.82
N ILE A 40 18.95 15.69 -7.65
CA ILE A 40 18.25 15.64 -6.36
C ILE A 40 19.09 14.86 -5.35
N VAL A 41 19.54 13.65 -5.70
CA VAL A 41 20.35 12.80 -4.81
C VAL A 41 21.62 13.52 -4.37
N ARG A 42 22.36 14.13 -5.30
CA ARG A 42 23.62 14.82 -4.99
C ARG A 42 23.46 16.17 -4.28
N SER A 43 22.26 16.74 -4.29
CA SER A 43 21.95 17.96 -3.54
C SER A 43 21.84 17.72 -2.03
N MET A 44 21.61 16.47 -1.61
CA MET A 44 21.50 16.11 -0.20
C MET A 44 22.87 16.06 0.48
N GLU A 45 22.91 16.50 1.74
CA GLU A 45 24.11 16.45 2.55
C GLU A 45 24.59 15.00 2.74
N GLY A 46 25.88 14.76 2.51
CA GLY A 46 26.50 13.44 2.58
C GLY A 46 26.43 12.63 1.27
N MET A 47 25.57 13.02 0.33
CA MET A 47 25.31 12.29 -0.92
C MET A 47 25.91 12.95 -2.17
N GLN A 48 26.76 13.96 -2.01
CA GLN A 48 27.27 14.79 -3.13
C GLN A 48 27.98 13.98 -4.22
N ASN A 49 28.60 12.85 -3.84
CA ASN A 49 29.28 11.93 -4.76
C ASN A 49 28.56 10.59 -4.93
N ALA A 50 27.31 10.48 -4.47
CA ALA A 50 26.53 9.25 -4.57
C ALA A 50 26.35 8.83 -6.04
N ARG A 51 26.16 7.52 -6.22
CA ARG A 51 25.85 6.90 -7.50
C ARG A 51 24.54 6.13 -7.36
N ILE A 52 23.65 6.34 -8.32
CA ILE A 52 22.37 5.62 -8.38
C ILE A 52 22.62 4.24 -8.98
N VAL A 53 22.29 3.18 -8.23
CA VAL A 53 22.35 1.79 -8.71
C VAL A 53 21.11 1.47 -9.53
N ARG A 54 19.94 1.90 -9.05
CA ARG A 54 18.63 1.72 -9.71
C ARG A 54 17.90 3.05 -9.81
N PRO A 55 17.46 3.48 -11.01
CA PRO A 55 16.71 4.72 -11.16
C PRO A 55 15.32 4.61 -10.50
N GLY A 56 14.83 5.71 -9.94
CA GLY A 56 13.46 5.85 -9.49
C GLY A 56 12.48 5.84 -10.67
N TYR A 57 11.28 5.34 -10.42
CA TYR A 57 10.23 5.20 -11.42
C TYR A 57 8.87 5.21 -10.75
N ALA A 58 7.82 5.46 -11.54
CA ALA A 58 6.44 5.26 -11.13
C ALA A 58 5.81 4.20 -12.02
N ILE A 59 4.83 3.48 -11.47
CA ILE A 59 4.08 2.47 -12.19
C ILE A 59 2.59 2.77 -12.01
N GLU A 60 1.84 2.56 -13.07
CA GLU A 60 0.39 2.59 -13.06
C GLU A 60 -0.13 1.18 -13.26
N TYR A 61 -1.16 0.82 -12.49
CA TYR A 61 -1.80 -0.48 -12.54
C TYR A 61 -3.32 -0.30 -12.50
N ASP A 62 -4.02 -1.17 -13.19
CA ASP A 62 -5.46 -1.32 -13.03
C ASP A 62 -5.78 -2.07 -11.73
N PHE A 63 -6.91 -1.73 -11.12
CA PHE A 63 -7.45 -2.43 -9.96
C PHE A 63 -8.97 -2.55 -10.11
N PHE A 64 -9.56 -3.53 -9.43
CA PHE A 64 -11.01 -3.68 -9.37
C PHE A 64 -11.57 -2.95 -8.17
N ASP A 65 -12.76 -2.39 -8.34
CA ASP A 65 -13.43 -1.68 -7.26
C ASP A 65 -13.83 -2.66 -6.14
N PRO A 66 -13.26 -2.52 -4.92
CA PRO A 66 -13.54 -3.46 -3.84
C PRO A 66 -14.98 -3.38 -3.32
N ARG A 67 -15.77 -2.36 -3.71
CA ARG A 67 -17.20 -2.29 -3.40
C ARG A 67 -18.01 -3.43 -4.00
N ASP A 68 -17.46 -4.12 -5.00
CA ASP A 68 -18.07 -5.32 -5.60
C ASP A 68 -17.75 -6.61 -4.84
N LEU A 69 -17.05 -6.52 -3.71
CA LEU A 69 -16.79 -7.64 -2.80
C LEU A 69 -17.76 -7.64 -1.63
N LYS A 70 -18.04 -8.83 -1.10
CA LYS A 70 -18.66 -9.01 0.22
C LYS A 70 -17.61 -8.69 1.30
N PRO A 71 -18.01 -8.43 2.56
CA PRO A 71 -17.07 -8.28 3.68
C PRO A 71 -16.16 -9.49 3.93
N THR A 72 -16.49 -10.65 3.35
CA THR A 72 -15.65 -11.85 3.34
C THR A 72 -14.56 -11.84 2.26
N LEU A 73 -14.47 -10.76 1.47
CA LEU A 73 -13.62 -10.59 0.28
C LEU A 73 -14.01 -11.47 -0.93
N GLU A 74 -15.17 -12.12 -0.86
CA GLU A 74 -15.74 -12.86 -1.98
C GLU A 74 -16.39 -11.91 -2.99
N SER A 75 -16.20 -12.14 -4.29
CA SER A 75 -16.88 -11.42 -5.35
C SER A 75 -18.40 -11.58 -5.25
N LYS A 76 -19.13 -10.48 -5.44
CA LYS A 76 -20.60 -10.52 -5.55
C LYS A 76 -21.09 -11.14 -6.86
N PHE A 77 -20.22 -11.23 -7.87
CA PHE A 77 -20.58 -11.71 -9.21
C PHE A 77 -20.25 -13.19 -9.42
N ILE A 78 -19.16 -13.67 -8.83
CA ILE A 78 -18.69 -15.05 -8.99
C ILE A 78 -18.51 -15.66 -7.61
N GLN A 79 -19.33 -16.67 -7.29
CA GLN A 79 -19.24 -17.39 -6.03
C GLN A 79 -17.92 -18.16 -5.95
N GLY A 80 -17.31 -18.16 -4.77
CA GLY A 80 -16.02 -18.82 -4.52
C GLY A 80 -14.79 -18.08 -5.10
N LEU A 81 -14.95 -16.91 -5.72
CA LEU A 81 -13.84 -16.07 -6.18
C LEU A 81 -13.53 -14.99 -5.13
N PHE A 82 -12.30 -14.98 -4.62
CA PHE A 82 -11.87 -14.05 -3.57
C PHE A 82 -10.72 -13.17 -4.04
N PHE A 83 -10.80 -11.87 -3.74
CA PHE A 83 -9.76 -10.89 -4.11
C PHE A 83 -9.06 -10.31 -2.88
N ALA A 84 -7.74 -10.16 -2.94
CA ALA A 84 -6.94 -9.61 -1.85
C ALA A 84 -5.70 -8.87 -2.36
N GLY A 85 -5.33 -7.78 -1.68
CA GLY A 85 -4.13 -6.99 -1.94
C GLY A 85 -4.32 -5.95 -3.03
N GLN A 86 -3.28 -5.72 -3.84
CA GLN A 86 -3.25 -4.62 -4.80
C GLN A 86 -4.38 -4.64 -5.83
N ILE A 87 -4.92 -5.82 -6.13
CA ILE A 87 -6.11 -5.96 -6.99
C ILE A 87 -7.34 -5.23 -6.45
N ASN A 88 -7.40 -4.97 -5.13
CA ASN A 88 -8.46 -4.23 -4.43
C ASN A 88 -8.11 -2.73 -4.25
N GLY A 89 -7.01 -2.24 -4.84
CA GLY A 89 -6.59 -0.84 -4.76
C GLY A 89 -5.79 -0.47 -3.50
N THR A 90 -5.21 -1.44 -2.78
CA THR A 90 -4.31 -1.19 -1.64
C THR A 90 -2.84 -1.38 -2.02
N THR A 91 -1.93 -0.54 -1.54
CA THR A 91 -0.52 -0.61 -1.96
C THR A 91 0.47 -1.05 -0.88
N GLY A 92 0.08 -1.05 0.39
CA GLY A 92 0.95 -1.50 1.48
C GLY A 92 0.99 -3.02 1.61
N TYR A 93 2.14 -3.54 2.04
CA TYR A 93 2.35 -4.98 2.18
C TYR A 93 1.50 -5.56 3.31
N GLU A 94 1.32 -4.80 4.38
CA GLU A 94 0.57 -5.15 5.57
C GLU A 94 -0.92 -5.28 5.26
N GLU A 95 -1.49 -4.32 4.52
CA GLU A 95 -2.89 -4.37 4.08
C GLU A 95 -3.12 -5.56 3.14
N ALA A 96 -2.20 -5.81 2.21
CA ALA A 96 -2.30 -6.93 1.30
C ALA A 96 -2.20 -8.28 2.01
N ALA A 97 -1.27 -8.41 2.97
CA ALA A 97 -1.13 -9.62 3.78
C ALA A 97 -2.38 -9.88 4.64
N ALA A 98 -2.94 -8.84 5.25
CA ALA A 98 -4.13 -8.95 6.08
C ALA A 98 -5.37 -9.37 5.27
N GLN A 99 -5.57 -8.77 4.08
CA GLN A 99 -6.61 -9.20 3.14
C GLN A 99 -6.37 -10.63 2.66
N GLY A 100 -5.13 -10.99 2.33
CA GLY A 100 -4.76 -12.32 1.86
C GLY A 100 -5.08 -13.41 2.89
N LEU A 101 -4.82 -13.13 4.17
CA LEU A 101 -5.20 -14.02 5.27
C LEU A 101 -6.72 -14.22 5.33
N LEU A 102 -7.50 -13.14 5.25
CA LEU A 102 -8.96 -13.22 5.29
C LEU A 102 -9.55 -13.93 4.07
N ALA A 103 -9.10 -13.58 2.88
CA ALA A 103 -9.53 -14.19 1.62
C ALA A 103 -9.18 -15.68 1.59
N GLY A 104 -7.95 -16.05 1.99
CA GLY A 104 -7.51 -17.44 2.07
C GLY A 104 -8.30 -18.26 3.10
N LEU A 105 -8.57 -17.69 4.27
CA LEU A 105 -9.41 -18.30 5.29
C LEU A 105 -10.83 -18.57 4.75
N ASN A 106 -11.44 -17.58 4.11
CA ASN A 106 -12.81 -17.71 3.60
C ASN A 106 -12.90 -18.61 2.37
N ALA A 107 -11.88 -18.63 1.51
CA ALA A 107 -11.77 -19.60 0.43
C ALA A 107 -11.67 -21.04 0.98
N GLY A 108 -10.88 -21.24 2.04
CA GLY A 108 -10.79 -22.52 2.74
C GLY A 108 -12.12 -22.96 3.36
N ARG A 109 -12.86 -22.03 4.00
CA ARG A 109 -14.19 -22.30 4.56
C ARG A 109 -15.22 -22.61 3.47
N TYR A 110 -15.19 -21.88 2.36
CA TYR A 110 -16.03 -22.15 1.20
C TYR A 110 -15.81 -23.56 0.62
N ALA A 111 -14.55 -24.00 0.54
CA ALA A 111 -14.21 -25.34 0.03
C ALA A 111 -14.75 -26.50 0.89
N VAL A 112 -15.07 -26.24 2.16
CA VAL A 112 -15.69 -27.21 3.08
C VAL A 112 -17.16 -26.87 3.39
N GLU A 113 -17.78 -26.02 2.56
CA GLU A 113 -19.18 -25.59 2.67
C GLU A 113 -19.53 -24.94 4.02
N ASP A 114 -18.56 -24.25 4.64
CA ASP A 114 -18.71 -23.52 5.90
C ASP A 114 -18.89 -22.01 5.65
N GLU A 115 -19.54 -21.30 6.57
CA GLU A 115 -19.87 -19.89 6.39
C GLU A 115 -18.63 -18.99 6.48
N GLY A 116 -18.48 -18.02 5.57
CA GLY A 116 -17.36 -17.08 5.62
C GLY A 116 -17.32 -16.25 6.91
N TRP A 117 -16.12 -15.95 7.40
CA TRP A 117 -15.90 -15.06 8.52
C TRP A 117 -15.57 -13.64 8.04
N SER A 118 -16.11 -12.64 8.73
CA SER A 118 -15.76 -11.23 8.54
C SER A 118 -15.58 -10.59 9.90
N PRO A 119 -14.36 -10.13 10.27
CA PRO A 119 -14.16 -9.40 11.50
C PRO A 119 -14.91 -8.06 11.44
N ARG A 120 -15.53 -7.66 12.55
CA ARG A 120 -16.16 -6.34 12.63
C ARG A 120 -15.12 -5.24 12.85
N ARG A 121 -15.47 -4.01 12.47
CA ARG A 121 -14.60 -2.83 12.66
C ARG A 121 -14.19 -2.59 14.11
N ASP A 122 -15.05 -2.91 15.07
CA ASP A 122 -14.80 -2.76 16.51
C ASP A 122 -13.89 -3.85 17.10
N GLN A 123 -13.53 -4.88 16.31
CA GLN A 123 -12.73 -6.02 16.77
C GLN A 123 -11.27 -5.94 16.33
N ALA A 124 -11.00 -5.41 15.14
CA ALA A 124 -9.65 -5.37 14.57
C ALA A 124 -9.51 -4.33 13.47
N TYR A 125 -8.29 -3.83 13.26
CA TYR A 125 -7.94 -3.00 12.10
C TYR A 125 -8.19 -3.70 10.76
N LEU A 126 -8.08 -5.03 10.71
CA LEU A 126 -8.50 -5.80 9.52
C LEU A 126 -9.99 -5.58 9.20
N GLY A 127 -10.85 -5.53 10.22
CA GLY A 127 -12.28 -5.24 10.02
C GLY A 127 -12.52 -3.81 9.55
N VAL A 128 -11.75 -2.85 10.05
CA VAL A 128 -11.76 -1.44 9.58
C VAL A 128 -11.38 -1.37 8.10
N LEU A 129 -10.23 -1.96 7.74
CA LEU A 129 -9.71 -2.01 6.37
C LEU A 129 -10.75 -2.58 5.40
N VAL A 130 -11.30 -3.76 5.70
CA VAL A 130 -12.22 -4.46 4.79
C VAL A 130 -13.55 -3.72 4.66
N ASP A 131 -14.05 -3.15 5.74
CA ASP A 131 -15.28 -2.37 5.72
C ASP A 131 -15.12 -1.04 4.96
N ASP A 132 -14.00 -0.34 5.15
CA ASP A 132 -13.69 0.89 4.38
C ASP A 132 -13.60 0.58 2.87
N LEU A 133 -12.88 -0.48 2.50
CA LEU A 133 -12.77 -0.92 1.11
C LEU A 133 -14.15 -1.28 0.51
N SER A 134 -14.96 -2.05 1.24
CA SER A 134 -16.26 -2.53 0.74
C SER A 134 -17.33 -1.43 0.69
N THR A 135 -17.24 -0.43 1.57
CA THR A 135 -18.26 0.64 1.71
C THR A 135 -17.92 1.87 0.91
N LEU A 136 -16.68 2.35 1.00
CA LEU A 136 -16.25 3.61 0.41
C LEU A 136 -15.52 3.41 -0.93
N GLY A 137 -14.97 2.21 -1.17
CA GLY A 137 -14.04 1.96 -2.27
C GLY A 137 -12.69 2.64 -2.03
N THR A 138 -11.89 2.76 -3.09
CA THR A 138 -10.62 3.51 -3.07
C THR A 138 -10.60 4.53 -4.21
N LYS A 139 -10.48 5.83 -3.89
CA LYS A 139 -10.24 6.90 -4.90
C LYS A 139 -8.75 7.16 -5.13
N GLU A 140 -7.94 6.90 -4.11
CA GLU A 140 -6.48 6.88 -4.11
C GLU A 140 -6.05 5.60 -3.35
N PRO A 141 -4.81 5.09 -3.55
CA PRO A 141 -4.36 3.87 -2.89
C PRO A 141 -4.61 3.90 -1.38
N TYR A 142 -5.34 2.91 -0.87
CA TYR A 142 -5.61 2.84 0.57
C TYR A 142 -4.32 2.49 1.31
N ALA A 143 -3.98 3.31 2.30
CA ALA A 143 -2.99 3.04 3.33
C ALA A 143 -3.68 3.15 4.68
N CYS A 144 -3.31 2.35 5.68
CA CYS A 144 -3.93 2.38 7.01
C CYS A 144 -3.63 3.66 7.79
N LEU A 145 -2.51 4.32 7.51
CA LEU A 145 -2.00 5.44 8.31
C LEU A 145 -2.74 6.80 8.19
N PRO A 146 -3.45 7.18 7.09
CA PRO A 146 -4.13 8.47 7.04
C PRO A 146 -5.56 8.45 7.61
N HIS A 147 -6.10 7.30 8.01
CA HIS A 147 -7.53 7.17 8.36
C HIS A 147 -7.84 7.21 9.86
N VAL A 148 -6.95 7.75 10.69
CA VAL A 148 -7.36 8.24 12.02
C VAL A 148 -8.02 9.60 11.79
N PRO A 149 -9.36 9.74 11.92
CA PRO A 149 -9.96 11.06 11.92
C PRO A 149 -9.34 11.81 13.10
N ASN A 150 -8.94 13.06 12.88
CA ASN A 150 -8.63 13.98 13.97
C ASN A 150 -9.86 14.09 14.89
N THR A 151 -9.97 13.20 15.87
CA THR A 151 -10.76 13.42 17.07
C THR A 151 -9.81 13.95 18.13
N VAL A 152 -9.83 15.29 18.26
CA VAL A 152 -9.56 16.15 19.42
C VAL A 152 -8.59 15.64 20.49
#